data_AF-A0A8C8B3A7-F1
#
_entry.id   AF-A0A8C8B3A7-F1
#
_cell.length_a   1.000
_cell.length_b   1.000
_cell.length_c   1.000
_cell.angle_alpha   90.00
_cell.angle_beta   90.00
_cell.angle_gamma   90.00
#
_symmetry.space_group_name_H-M   'P 1'
#
loop_
_entity.id
_entity.type
_entity.pdbx_description
1 polymer ?
#
loop_
_entity_poly.entity_id
_entity_poly.type
_entity_poly.pdbx_seq_one_letter_code
_entity_poly.pdbx_strand_id
1 'polypeptide(L)'
;MIRNLDLDSFVCCAVCSKITPPPPPSSTTFGWILEYKPFRTQYCTHCNILEIGADIQQEPHEKKEAEIPEHIEKMKAELCCCHYLRLLLTLLKEEVRKVKAEMQQYMEDEQKREAEAAKQCMAHRLQCVLMECAQEKMQVVVEARKQQRKAALKEAARQHSKVEEAITEGRIFFLCIEVFGSVTLQLNNEKCHDLNIALSIIQKENQIETEKELKKAETLYLDELEKVMVTLKTAEQQVKTLMQKLEKMTDWKGSLVTEIQATRQAFQKYIDATFPNLSPGQADFILPFRKPWVNRTTNAGE
;
A
#
# COMPACT_ATOMS: atom_id res chain seq x y z
N MET A 1 -85.84 -109.84 0.52
CA MET A 1 -87.03 -109.86 1.39
C MET A 1 -87.09 -108.52 2.10
N ILE A 2 -87.99 -107.64 1.67
CA ILE A 2 -88.21 -106.36 2.32
C ILE A 2 -89.33 -106.60 3.32
N ARG A 3 -89.01 -106.54 4.63
CA ARG A 3 -89.99 -106.66 5.71
C ARG A 3 -90.42 -105.25 6.10
N ASN A 4 -91.68 -104.94 5.89
CA ASN A 4 -92.31 -103.71 6.36
C ASN A 4 -93.26 -104.11 7.50
N LEU A 5 -93.15 -103.44 8.65
CA LEU A 5 -93.66 -103.96 9.94
C LEU A 5 -95.19 -103.84 10.14
N ASP A 6 -95.93 -103.22 9.22
CA ASP A 6 -97.34 -102.86 9.46
C ASP A 6 -98.39 -103.62 8.61
N LEU A 7 -98.01 -104.62 7.82
CA LEU A 7 -98.97 -105.49 7.10
C LEU A 7 -98.49 -106.95 7.10
N ASP A 8 -99.02 -107.75 8.03
CA ASP A 8 -98.87 -109.20 8.05
C ASP A 8 -99.61 -109.85 6.86
N SER A 9 -98.89 -110.71 6.13
CA SER A 9 -99.41 -111.76 5.24
C SER A 9 -99.73 -111.46 3.75
N PHE A 10 -98.88 -110.72 3.03
CA PHE A 10 -98.72 -110.97 1.58
C PHE A 10 -97.24 -110.95 1.18
N VAL A 11 -96.71 -112.12 0.86
CA VAL A 11 -95.33 -112.26 0.34
C VAL A 11 -95.38 -112.27 -1.18
N CYS A 12 -94.92 -111.17 -1.80
CA CYS A 12 -94.72 -111.10 -3.24
C CYS A 12 -93.39 -111.80 -3.61
N CYS A 13 -93.44 -112.86 -4.42
CA CYS A 13 -92.25 -113.48 -4.99
C CYS A 13 -91.67 -112.56 -6.07
N ALA A 14 -90.47 -112.03 -5.82
CA ALA A 14 -89.76 -111.06 -6.67
C ALA A 14 -89.32 -111.59 -8.06
N VAL A 15 -89.76 -112.79 -8.46
CA VAL A 15 -89.35 -113.45 -9.72
C VAL A 15 -90.55 -113.70 -10.67
N CYS A 16 -91.80 -113.67 -10.20
CA CYS A 16 -92.95 -114.05 -11.04
C CYS A 16 -94.26 -113.26 -10.83
N SER A 17 -94.29 -112.20 -10.01
CA SER A 17 -95.41 -111.24 -9.85
C SER A 17 -96.83 -111.85 -9.70
N LYS A 18 -96.95 -113.11 -9.26
CA LYS A 18 -98.22 -113.78 -8.95
C LYS A 18 -98.37 -113.91 -7.43
N ILE A 19 -99.53 -113.50 -6.93
CA ILE A 19 -99.93 -113.64 -5.52
C ILE A 19 -100.33 -115.10 -5.30
N THR A 20 -99.60 -115.83 -4.46
CA THR A 20 -100.00 -117.16 -3.98
C THR A 20 -101.05 -117.02 -2.86
N PRO A 21 -102.20 -117.71 -2.95
CA PRO A 21 -103.20 -117.68 -1.88
C PRO A 21 -102.65 -118.32 -0.60
N PRO A 22 -103.03 -117.82 0.60
CA PRO A 22 -102.55 -118.36 1.87
C PRO A 22 -103.04 -119.81 2.08
N PRO A 23 -102.26 -120.64 2.79
CA PRO A 23 -102.62 -122.03 3.07
C PRO A 23 -103.91 -122.15 3.90
N PRO A 24 -104.70 -123.21 3.71
CA PRO A 24 -105.98 -123.38 4.39
C PRO A 24 -105.81 -123.55 5.91
N PRO A 25 -106.75 -123.02 6.72
CA PRO A 25 -106.60 -122.91 8.17
C PRO A 25 -106.61 -124.28 8.88
N SER A 26 -105.70 -124.44 9.86
CA SER A 26 -105.59 -125.61 10.74
C SER A 26 -106.73 -125.69 11.75
N SER A 27 -107.01 -126.87 12.28
CA SER A 27 -108.15 -127.19 13.17
C SER A 27 -108.27 -126.29 14.42
N THR A 28 -107.17 -125.71 14.89
CA THR A 28 -107.13 -124.69 15.96
C THR A 28 -107.79 -123.36 15.56
N THR A 29 -107.73 -122.97 14.29
CA THR A 29 -108.36 -121.74 13.77
C THR A 29 -109.88 -121.88 13.68
N PHE A 30 -110.41 -123.10 13.52
CA PHE A 30 -111.86 -123.36 13.61
C PHE A 30 -112.40 -123.24 15.04
N GLY A 31 -111.57 -123.48 16.07
CA GLY A 31 -111.96 -123.28 17.47
C GLY A 31 -112.29 -121.81 17.79
N TRP A 32 -111.51 -120.89 17.23
CA TRP A 32 -111.67 -119.45 17.50
C TRP A 32 -112.92 -118.86 16.84
N ILE A 33 -113.41 -119.48 15.75
CA ILE A 33 -114.63 -119.05 15.06
C ILE A 33 -115.89 -119.49 15.83
N LEU A 34 -115.85 -120.62 16.55
CA LEU A 34 -116.98 -121.09 17.37
C LEU A 34 -117.05 -120.42 18.75
N GLU A 35 -115.95 -119.82 19.22
CA GLU A 35 -115.88 -119.10 20.50
C GLU A 35 -115.96 -117.57 20.33
N TYR A 36 -116.11 -117.08 19.09
CA TYR A 36 -116.31 -115.67 18.78
C TYR A 36 -117.71 -115.22 19.20
N LYS A 37 -117.83 -114.75 20.44
CA LYS A 37 -118.95 -113.93 20.90
C LYS A 37 -118.88 -112.57 20.21
N PRO A 38 -119.83 -112.21 19.33
CA PRO A 38 -119.83 -110.90 18.70
C PRO A 38 -119.98 -109.83 19.79
N PHE A 39 -118.99 -108.91 19.87
CA PHE A 39 -119.15 -107.68 20.62
C PHE A 39 -120.39 -106.96 20.08
N ARG A 40 -121.28 -106.55 20.99
CA ARG A 40 -122.49 -105.76 20.72
C ARG A 40 -122.24 -104.77 19.58
N THR A 41 -122.86 -105.01 18.44
CA THR A 41 -122.96 -104.04 17.35
C THR A 41 -123.91 -102.94 17.80
N GLN A 42 -123.37 -101.93 18.47
CA GLN A 42 -124.09 -100.68 18.66
C GLN A 42 -124.13 -100.01 17.28
N TYR A 43 -125.34 -99.71 16.77
CA TYR A 43 -125.50 -98.96 15.54
C TYR A 43 -124.84 -97.58 15.71
N CYS A 44 -123.63 -97.39 15.19
CA CYS A 44 -122.98 -96.09 15.20
C CYS A 44 -123.72 -95.18 14.20
N THR A 45 -124.35 -94.12 14.70
CA THR A 45 -124.87 -93.03 13.87
C THR A 45 -123.70 -92.19 13.35
N HIS A 46 -123.93 -91.37 12.33
CA HIS A 46 -122.91 -90.45 11.79
C HIS A 46 -122.27 -89.58 12.89
N CYS A 47 -123.01 -89.24 13.96
CA CYS A 47 -122.46 -88.57 15.14
C CYS A 47 -121.36 -89.36 15.83
N ASN A 48 -121.55 -90.66 16.07
CA ASN A 48 -120.57 -91.47 16.81
C ASN A 48 -119.24 -91.60 16.05
N ILE A 49 -119.30 -91.63 14.71
CA ILE A 49 -118.09 -91.67 13.86
C ILE A 49 -117.37 -90.32 13.88
N LEU A 50 -118.13 -89.21 13.92
CA LEU A 50 -117.55 -87.86 14.05
C LEU A 50 -116.92 -87.64 15.43
N GLU A 51 -117.51 -88.13 16.52
CA GLU A 51 -116.92 -88.08 17.87
C GLU A 51 -115.61 -88.88 17.94
N ILE A 52 -115.59 -90.11 17.44
CA ILE A 52 -114.35 -90.90 17.41
C ILE A 52 -113.29 -90.25 16.51
N GLY A 53 -113.68 -89.67 15.38
CA GLY A 53 -112.77 -88.91 14.52
C GLY A 53 -112.23 -87.63 15.17
N ALA A 54 -113.05 -86.96 15.99
CA ALA A 54 -112.64 -85.80 16.79
C ALA A 54 -111.64 -86.22 17.86
N ASP A 55 -111.90 -87.29 18.61
CA ASP A 55 -110.99 -87.81 19.64
C ASP A 55 -109.64 -88.27 19.05
N ILE A 56 -109.64 -88.94 17.90
CA ILE A 56 -108.43 -89.39 17.21
C ILE A 56 -107.62 -88.20 16.64
N GLN A 57 -108.26 -87.09 16.27
CA GLN A 57 -107.56 -85.88 15.84
C GLN A 57 -107.14 -84.99 17.00
N GLN A 58 -107.84 -85.04 18.12
CA GLN A 58 -107.58 -84.22 19.30
C GLN A 58 -106.28 -84.67 19.99
N GLU A 59 -106.04 -85.97 20.17
CA GLU A 59 -104.81 -86.46 20.81
C GLU A 59 -103.49 -86.05 20.12
N PRO A 60 -103.35 -86.15 18.77
CA PRO A 60 -102.17 -85.66 18.07
C PRO A 60 -102.14 -84.13 17.92
N HIS A 61 -103.29 -83.46 17.97
CA HIS A 61 -103.35 -81.99 17.99
C HIS A 61 -102.84 -81.45 19.33
N GLU A 62 -103.30 -82.02 20.45
CA GLU A 62 -102.86 -81.66 21.80
C GLU A 62 -101.37 -81.95 22.01
N LYS A 63 -100.84 -83.06 21.49
CA LYS A 63 -99.38 -83.34 21.52
C LYS A 63 -98.58 -82.32 20.71
N LYS A 64 -99.01 -81.97 19.50
CA LYS A 64 -98.34 -80.94 18.68
C LYS A 64 -98.46 -79.55 19.32
N GLU A 65 -99.60 -79.22 19.91
CA GLU A 65 -99.80 -77.96 20.64
C GLU A 65 -98.93 -77.88 21.90
N ALA A 66 -98.61 -79.00 22.54
CA ALA A 66 -97.67 -79.05 23.67
C ALA A 66 -96.19 -78.97 23.25
N GLU A 67 -95.82 -79.47 22.06
CA GLU A 67 -94.45 -79.39 21.51
C GLU A 67 -94.10 -77.98 21.01
N ILE A 68 -95.08 -77.23 20.51
CA ILE A 68 -94.90 -75.85 20.01
C ILE A 68 -94.27 -74.91 21.08
N PRO A 69 -94.78 -74.81 22.32
CA PRO A 69 -94.16 -73.95 23.33
C PRO A 69 -92.75 -74.39 23.72
N GLU A 70 -92.44 -75.69 23.73
CA GLU A 70 -91.10 -76.20 23.99
C GLU A 70 -90.11 -75.80 22.86
N HIS A 71 -90.52 -75.97 21.61
CA HIS A 71 -89.73 -75.52 20.46
C HIS A 71 -89.53 -74.00 20.44
N ILE A 72 -90.55 -73.23 20.85
CA ILE A 72 -90.45 -71.78 21.00
C ILE A 72 -89.46 -71.38 22.09
N GLU A 73 -89.47 -72.05 23.26
CA GLU A 73 -88.49 -71.78 24.32
C GLU A 73 -87.07 -72.11 23.87
N LYS A 74 -86.88 -73.23 23.17
CA LYS A 74 -85.57 -73.60 22.60
C LYS A 74 -85.07 -72.57 21.59
N MET A 75 -85.93 -72.14 20.65
CA MET A 75 -85.60 -71.06 19.71
C MET A 75 -85.30 -69.74 20.43
N LYS A 76 -86.05 -69.39 21.48
CA LYS A 76 -85.79 -68.18 22.29
C LYS A 76 -84.43 -68.26 22.98
N ALA A 77 -84.06 -69.42 23.54
CA ALA A 77 -82.75 -69.62 24.17
C ALA A 77 -81.61 -69.53 23.15
N GLU A 78 -81.75 -70.17 21.98
CA GLU A 78 -80.78 -70.09 20.89
C GLU A 78 -80.63 -68.66 20.35
N LEU A 79 -81.75 -67.94 20.16
CA LEU A 79 -81.76 -66.54 19.74
C LEU A 79 -81.09 -65.64 20.79
N CYS A 80 -81.35 -65.88 22.08
CA CYS A 80 -80.72 -65.17 23.20
C CYS A 80 -79.20 -65.41 23.21
N CYS A 81 -78.75 -66.65 23.06
CA CYS A 81 -77.34 -67.00 22.94
C CYS A 81 -76.68 -66.34 21.71
N CYS A 82 -77.36 -66.34 20.56
CA CYS A 82 -76.86 -65.68 19.35
C CYS A 82 -76.75 -64.16 19.53
N HIS A 83 -77.71 -63.54 20.21
CA HIS A 83 -77.68 -62.12 20.54
C HIS A 83 -76.51 -61.78 21.48
N TYR A 84 -76.31 -62.59 22.53
CA TYR A 84 -75.22 -62.43 23.48
C TYR A 84 -73.84 -62.59 22.82
N LEU A 85 -73.65 -63.63 21.99
CA LEU A 85 -72.42 -63.84 21.24
C LEU A 85 -72.13 -62.71 20.26
N ARG A 86 -73.16 -62.14 19.60
CA ARG A 86 -73.01 -60.99 18.71
C ARG A 86 -72.56 -59.75 19.48
N LEU A 87 -73.13 -59.50 20.67
CA LEU A 87 -72.75 -58.38 21.53
C LEU A 87 -71.30 -58.52 22.03
N LEU A 88 -70.91 -59.71 22.47
CA LEU A 88 -69.52 -59.99 22.87
C LEU A 88 -68.55 -59.81 21.71
N LEU A 89 -68.90 -60.25 20.50
CA LEU A 89 -68.07 -60.08 19.32
C LEU A 89 -67.91 -58.60 18.94
N THR A 90 -68.96 -57.78 19.10
CA THR A 90 -68.85 -56.33 18.85
C THR A 90 -67.96 -55.63 19.88
N LEU A 91 -68.09 -55.97 21.17
CA LEU A 91 -67.24 -55.43 22.23
C LEU A 91 -65.77 -55.81 22.03
N LEU A 92 -65.51 -57.09 21.71
CA LEU A 92 -64.15 -57.56 21.43
C LEU A 92 -63.53 -56.85 20.23
N LYS A 93 -64.31 -56.59 19.17
CA LYS A 93 -63.85 -55.84 17.99
C LYS A 93 -63.52 -54.38 18.34
N GLU A 94 -64.27 -53.75 19.23
CA GLU A 94 -64.00 -52.39 19.69
C GLU A 94 -62.73 -52.32 20.52
N GLU A 95 -62.53 -53.24 21.47
CA GLU A 95 -61.29 -53.30 22.26
C GLU A 95 -60.07 -53.60 21.38
N VAL A 96 -60.18 -54.52 20.41
CA VAL A 96 -59.10 -54.76 19.45
C VAL A 96 -58.79 -53.52 18.61
N ARG A 97 -59.80 -52.76 18.18
CA ARG A 97 -59.60 -51.48 17.47
C ARG A 97 -58.90 -50.46 18.36
N LYS A 98 -59.31 -50.36 19.63
CA LYS A 98 -58.72 -49.44 20.60
C LYS A 98 -57.26 -49.77 20.86
N VAL A 99 -56.94 -51.03 21.17
CA VAL A 99 -55.56 -51.49 21.37
C VAL A 99 -54.73 -51.27 20.11
N LYS A 100 -55.28 -51.49 18.91
CA LYS A 100 -54.58 -51.22 17.65
C LYS A 100 -54.29 -49.73 17.45
N ALA A 101 -55.24 -48.85 17.78
CA ALA A 101 -55.06 -47.41 17.69
C ALA A 101 -54.01 -46.91 18.70
N GLU A 102 -54.07 -47.39 19.95
CA GLU A 102 -53.08 -47.08 20.99
C GLU A 102 -51.68 -47.57 20.60
N MET A 103 -51.56 -48.79 20.06
CA MET A 103 -50.30 -49.32 19.54
C MET A 103 -49.76 -48.47 18.40
N GLN A 104 -50.61 -48.02 17.46
CA GLN A 104 -50.18 -47.17 16.36
C GLN A 104 -49.68 -45.81 16.85
N GLN A 105 -50.40 -45.18 17.78
CA GLN A 105 -49.97 -43.91 18.40
C GLN A 105 -48.64 -44.07 19.12
N TYR A 106 -48.46 -45.14 19.89
CA TYR A 106 -47.19 -45.42 20.57
C TYR A 106 -46.03 -45.54 19.58
N MET A 107 -46.21 -46.27 18.47
CA MET A 107 -45.19 -46.40 17.43
C MET A 107 -44.88 -45.07 16.75
N GLU A 108 -45.89 -44.24 16.47
CA GLU A 108 -45.68 -42.90 15.90
C GLU A 108 -44.93 -41.98 16.87
N ASP A 109 -45.20 -42.07 18.17
CA ASP A 109 -44.54 -41.24 19.19
C ASP A 109 -43.10 -41.72 19.50
N GLU A 110 -42.83 -43.03 19.44
CA GLU A 110 -41.44 -43.54 19.42
C GLU A 110 -40.68 -43.02 18.19
N GLN A 111 -41.26 -43.13 17.00
CA GLN A 111 -40.63 -42.63 15.77
C GLN A 111 -40.35 -41.12 15.82
N LYS A 112 -41.27 -40.32 16.41
CA LYS A 112 -41.03 -38.88 16.63
C LYS A 112 -39.86 -38.64 17.57
N ARG A 113 -39.81 -39.38 18.70
CA ARG A 113 -38.71 -39.27 19.68
C ARG A 113 -37.37 -39.65 19.05
N GLU A 114 -37.30 -40.74 18.30
CA GLU A 114 -36.10 -41.15 17.56
C GLU A 114 -35.69 -40.09 16.52
N ALA A 115 -36.66 -39.56 15.77
CA ALA A 115 -36.40 -38.52 14.78
C ALA A 115 -35.90 -37.21 15.42
N GLU A 116 -36.43 -36.82 16.57
CA GLU A 116 -35.99 -35.67 17.35
C GLU A 116 -34.59 -35.88 17.94
N ALA A 117 -34.31 -37.06 18.52
CA ALA A 117 -32.99 -37.41 19.01
C ALA A 117 -31.95 -37.41 17.88
N ALA A 118 -32.30 -37.92 16.70
CA ALA A 118 -31.45 -37.87 15.50
C ALA A 118 -31.20 -36.42 15.04
N LYS A 119 -32.23 -35.57 15.03
CA LYS A 119 -32.09 -34.12 14.71
C LYS A 119 -31.16 -33.42 15.70
N GLN A 120 -31.31 -33.67 17.00
CA GLN A 120 -30.44 -33.09 18.03
C GLN A 120 -28.99 -33.56 17.89
N CYS A 121 -28.78 -34.86 17.66
CA CYS A 121 -27.45 -35.40 17.38
C CYS A 121 -26.81 -34.73 16.17
N MET A 122 -27.56 -34.57 15.07
CA MET A 122 -27.08 -33.89 13.87
C MET A 122 -26.81 -32.41 14.10
N ALA A 123 -27.69 -31.71 14.83
CA ALA A 123 -27.51 -30.30 15.16
C ALA A 123 -26.25 -30.07 16.00
N HIS A 124 -26.01 -30.92 17.01
CA HIS A 124 -24.80 -30.87 17.82
C HIS A 124 -23.54 -31.14 16.97
N ARG A 125 -23.57 -32.15 16.10
CA ARG A 125 -22.46 -32.42 15.17
C ARG A 125 -22.16 -31.24 14.26
N LEU A 126 -23.19 -30.62 13.67
CA LEU A 126 -23.04 -29.43 12.84
C LEU A 126 -22.46 -28.26 13.64
N GLN A 127 -22.92 -28.06 14.88
CA GLN A 127 -22.39 -27.02 15.75
C GLN A 127 -20.90 -27.22 16.06
N CYS A 128 -20.46 -28.45 16.34
CA CYS A 128 -19.04 -28.77 16.55
C CYS A 128 -18.21 -28.43 15.31
N VAL A 129 -18.65 -28.87 14.12
CA VAL A 129 -17.94 -28.58 12.85
C VAL A 129 -17.88 -27.08 12.57
N LEU A 130 -18.96 -26.33 12.84
CA LEU A 130 -18.97 -24.88 12.67
C LEU A 130 -17.98 -24.18 13.61
N MET A 131 -17.86 -24.66 14.86
CA MET A 131 -16.92 -24.13 15.84
C MET A 131 -15.47 -24.41 15.42
N GLU A 132 -15.15 -25.62 14.95
CA GLU A 132 -13.84 -25.97 14.41
C GLU A 132 -13.50 -25.10 13.20
N CYS A 133 -14.42 -24.95 12.24
CA CYS A 133 -14.23 -24.09 11.08
C CYS A 133 -13.99 -22.62 11.47
N ALA A 134 -14.70 -22.11 12.49
CA ALA A 134 -14.49 -20.76 13.00
C ALA A 134 -13.09 -20.59 13.63
N GLN A 135 -12.62 -21.61 14.36
CA GLN A 135 -11.29 -21.64 14.95
C GLN A 135 -10.19 -21.66 13.87
N GLU A 136 -10.33 -22.52 12.85
CA GLU A 136 -9.39 -22.59 11.73
C GLU A 136 -9.32 -21.26 10.97
N LYS A 137 -10.48 -20.65 10.67
CA LYS A 137 -10.54 -19.32 10.05
C LYS A 137 -9.79 -18.28 10.87
N MET A 138 -9.98 -18.28 12.19
CA MET A 138 -9.28 -17.35 13.07
C MET A 138 -7.78 -17.59 13.04
N GLN A 139 -7.32 -18.84 13.09
CA GLN A 139 -5.90 -19.18 13.01
C GLN A 139 -5.27 -18.70 11.70
N VAL A 140 -5.94 -18.94 10.57
CA VAL A 140 -5.48 -18.45 9.25
C VAL A 140 -5.39 -16.92 9.23
N VAL A 141 -6.40 -16.22 9.76
CA VAL A 141 -6.39 -14.74 9.84
C VAL A 141 -5.26 -14.24 10.74
N VAL A 142 -5.03 -14.88 11.90
CA VAL A 142 -3.96 -14.50 12.83
C VAL A 142 -2.59 -14.70 12.19
N GLU A 143 -2.34 -15.84 11.55
CA GLU A 143 -1.06 -16.08 10.86
C GLU A 143 -0.88 -15.16 9.65
N ALA A 144 -1.92 -14.89 8.86
CA ALA A 144 -1.87 -13.89 7.79
C ALA A 144 -1.54 -12.49 8.31
N ARG A 145 -2.17 -12.05 9.41
CA ARG A 145 -1.87 -10.76 10.06
C ARG A 145 -0.44 -10.72 10.61
N LYS A 146 0.07 -11.82 11.16
CA LYS A 146 1.44 -11.92 11.66
C LYS A 146 2.45 -11.83 10.52
N GLN A 147 2.20 -12.49 9.39
CA GLN A 147 3.02 -12.36 8.18
C GLN A 147 2.97 -10.93 7.62
N GLN A 148 1.79 -10.32 7.56
CA GLN A 148 1.63 -8.93 7.13
C GLN A 148 2.41 -7.96 8.02
N ARG A 149 2.34 -8.12 9.35
CA ARG A 149 3.13 -7.32 10.30
C ARG A 149 4.64 -7.52 10.11
N LYS A 150 5.10 -8.76 9.93
CA LYS A 150 6.51 -9.05 9.64
C LYS A 150 6.98 -8.38 8.34
N ALA A 151 6.18 -8.45 7.28
CA ALA A 151 6.49 -7.80 6.01
C ALA A 151 6.53 -6.26 6.15
N ALA A 152 5.54 -5.68 6.83
CA ALA A 152 5.49 -4.25 7.10
C ALA A 152 6.69 -3.77 7.94
N LEU A 153 7.08 -4.52 8.98
CA LEU A 153 8.26 -4.21 9.79
C LEU A 153 9.56 -4.32 8.98
N LYS A 154 9.70 -5.35 8.15
CA LYS A 154 10.86 -5.52 7.26
C LYS A 154 10.98 -4.37 6.27
N GLU A 155 9.86 -3.93 5.70
CA GLU A 155 9.85 -2.82 4.76
C GLU A 155 10.10 -1.48 5.48
N ALA A 156 9.49 -1.25 6.64
CA ALA A 156 9.78 -0.07 7.46
C ALA A 156 11.28 0.01 7.84
N ALA A 157 11.89 -1.11 8.22
CA ALA A 157 13.34 -1.17 8.51
C ALA A 157 14.19 -0.86 7.28
N ARG A 158 13.81 -1.34 6.09
CA ARG A 158 14.50 -0.99 4.84
C ARG A 158 14.39 0.50 4.52
N GLN A 159 13.20 1.09 4.70
CA GLN A 159 13.01 2.52 4.45
C GLN A 159 13.79 3.36 5.47
N HIS A 160 13.78 2.97 6.75
CA HIS A 160 14.62 3.60 7.77
C HIS A 160 16.11 3.54 7.42
N SER A 161 16.62 2.38 7.01
CA SER A 161 18.02 2.21 6.60
C SER A 161 18.38 3.12 5.41
N LYS A 162 17.50 3.23 4.41
CA LYS A 162 17.73 4.13 3.25
C LYS A 162 17.78 5.60 3.66
N VAL A 163 16.87 6.02 4.54
CA VAL A 163 16.82 7.40 5.03
C VAL A 163 18.06 7.71 5.86
N GLU A 164 18.49 6.76 6.71
CA GLU A 164 19.70 6.90 7.51
C GLU A 164 20.95 7.02 6.63
N GLU A 165 21.07 6.19 5.59
CA GLU A 165 22.17 6.26 4.60
C GLU A 165 22.16 7.60 3.85
N ALA A 166 21.00 8.07 3.39
CA ALA A 166 20.90 9.39 2.75
C ALA A 166 21.28 10.54 3.70
N ILE A 167 20.95 10.43 5.00
CA ILE A 167 21.34 11.41 6.02
C ILE A 167 22.85 11.37 6.25
N THR A 168 23.47 10.19 6.33
CA THR A 168 24.93 10.07 6.52
C THR A 168 25.69 10.59 5.31
N GLU A 169 25.25 10.26 4.09
CA GLU A 169 25.79 10.82 2.85
C GLU A 169 25.68 12.35 2.82
N GLY A 170 24.51 12.90 3.17
CA GLY A 170 24.29 14.34 3.25
C GLY A 170 25.20 15.03 4.28
N ARG A 171 25.44 14.39 5.43
CA ARG A 171 26.39 14.88 6.45
C ARG A 171 27.83 14.86 5.95
N ILE A 172 28.25 13.78 5.31
CA ILE A 172 29.60 13.67 4.71
C ILE A 172 29.79 14.76 3.65
N PHE A 173 28.80 14.95 2.77
CA PHE A 173 28.84 16.00 1.75
C PHE A 173 28.99 17.40 2.35
N PHE A 174 28.22 17.73 3.39
CA PHE A 174 28.32 19.01 4.08
C PHE A 174 29.71 19.21 4.72
N LEU A 175 30.22 18.20 5.43
CA LEU A 175 31.57 18.23 6.01
C LEU A 175 32.65 18.41 4.94
N CYS A 176 32.52 17.73 3.80
CA CYS A 176 33.43 17.91 2.67
C CYS A 176 33.42 19.36 2.18
N ILE A 177 32.25 19.97 1.97
CA ILE A 177 32.15 21.38 1.56
C ILE A 177 32.83 22.32 2.56
N GLU A 178 32.59 22.13 3.85
CA GLU A 178 33.18 22.95 4.90
C GLU A 178 34.72 22.85 4.92
N VAL A 179 35.24 21.63 4.85
CA VAL A 179 36.68 21.38 4.78
C VAL A 179 37.28 21.95 3.48
N PHE A 180 36.66 21.71 2.32
CA PHE A 180 37.14 22.29 1.06
C PHE A 180 37.10 23.82 1.08
N GLY A 181 36.07 24.43 1.67
CA GLY A 181 35.96 25.87 1.81
C GLY A 181 37.08 26.45 2.67
N SER A 182 37.34 25.87 3.84
CA SER A 182 38.42 26.32 4.73
C SER A 182 39.81 26.19 4.11
N VAL A 183 40.10 25.06 3.44
CA VAL A 183 41.38 24.84 2.75
C VAL A 183 41.57 25.83 1.60
N THR A 184 40.52 26.08 0.80
CA THR A 184 40.57 27.04 -0.30
C THR A 184 40.84 28.46 0.20
N LEU A 185 40.22 28.83 1.32
CA LEU A 185 40.41 30.14 1.93
C LEU A 185 41.84 30.32 2.49
N GLN A 186 42.39 29.29 3.15
CA GLN A 186 43.78 29.28 3.61
C GLN A 186 44.75 29.44 2.43
N LEU A 187 44.59 28.64 1.39
CA LEU A 187 45.45 28.69 0.20
C LEU A 187 45.40 30.06 -0.49
N ASN A 188 44.22 30.68 -0.58
CA ASN A 188 44.08 32.02 -1.15
C ASN A 188 44.80 33.08 -0.31
N ASN A 189 44.74 32.98 1.02
CA ASN A 189 45.44 33.90 1.90
C ASN A 189 46.97 33.75 1.78
N GLU A 190 47.48 32.52 1.74
CA GLU A 190 48.90 32.23 1.54
C GLU A 190 49.39 32.76 0.20
N LYS A 191 48.68 32.47 -0.90
CA LYS A 191 49.05 32.98 -2.22
C LYS A 191 49.00 34.51 -2.30
N CYS A 192 48.03 35.15 -1.66
CA CYS A 192 47.96 36.60 -1.60
C CYS A 192 49.17 37.18 -0.84
N HIS A 193 49.56 36.53 0.27
CA HIS A 193 50.75 36.90 1.01
C HIS A 193 52.03 36.77 0.17
N ASP A 194 52.22 35.64 -0.51
CA ASP A 194 53.37 35.39 -1.38
C ASP A 194 53.45 36.39 -2.53
N LEU A 195 52.31 36.69 -3.18
CA LEU A 195 52.23 37.70 -4.23
C LEU A 195 52.58 39.09 -3.70
N ASN A 196 52.14 39.46 -2.51
CA ASN A 196 52.48 40.74 -1.89
C ASN A 196 53.98 40.83 -1.58
N ILE A 197 54.60 39.74 -1.12
CA ILE A 197 56.06 39.67 -0.93
C ILE A 197 56.77 39.86 -2.27
N ALA A 198 56.38 39.11 -3.30
CA ALA A 198 56.98 39.20 -4.63
C ALA A 198 56.84 40.61 -5.23
N LEU A 199 55.67 41.23 -5.12
CA LEU A 199 55.44 42.61 -5.54
C LEU A 199 56.35 43.60 -4.80
N SER A 200 56.50 43.44 -3.48
CA SER A 200 57.39 44.30 -2.69
C SER A 200 58.86 44.14 -3.11
N ILE A 201 59.30 42.93 -3.45
CA ILE A 201 60.65 42.66 -3.93
C ILE A 201 60.87 43.34 -5.28
N ILE A 202 59.98 43.11 -6.25
CA ILE A 202 60.04 43.70 -7.59
C ILE A 202 60.05 45.24 -7.51
N GLN A 203 59.21 45.82 -6.65
CA GLN A 203 59.16 47.27 -6.45
C GLN A 203 60.50 47.80 -5.92
N LYS A 204 61.12 47.13 -4.95
CA LYS A 204 62.43 47.52 -4.40
C LYS A 204 63.55 47.35 -5.43
N GLU A 205 63.56 46.26 -6.19
CA GLU A 205 64.54 46.05 -7.26
C GLU A 205 64.45 47.15 -8.32
N ASN A 206 63.25 47.52 -8.75
CA ASN A 206 63.04 48.63 -9.69
C ASN A 206 63.51 49.98 -9.10
N GLN A 207 63.24 50.24 -7.82
CA GLN A 207 63.75 51.43 -7.13
C GLN A 207 65.29 51.45 -7.11
N ILE A 208 65.92 50.33 -6.78
CA ILE A 208 67.38 50.22 -6.76
C ILE A 208 67.96 50.41 -8.16
N GLU A 209 67.37 49.82 -9.19
CA GLU A 209 67.87 49.92 -10.56
C GLU A 209 67.72 51.35 -11.11
N THR A 210 66.58 52.00 -10.86
CA THR A 210 66.40 53.41 -11.23
C THR A 210 67.38 54.34 -10.48
N GLU A 211 67.67 54.08 -9.20
CA GLU A 211 68.68 54.83 -8.45
C GLU A 211 70.10 54.61 -8.99
N LYS A 212 70.45 53.39 -9.40
CA LYS A 212 71.74 53.11 -10.06
C LYS A 212 71.88 53.88 -11.37
N GLU A 213 70.85 53.86 -12.22
CA GLU A 213 70.88 54.60 -13.49
C GLU A 213 70.94 56.12 -13.26
N LEU A 214 70.24 56.64 -12.25
CA LEU A 214 70.33 58.04 -11.84
C LEU A 214 71.76 58.41 -11.43
N LYS A 215 72.40 57.60 -10.56
CA LYS A 215 73.79 57.83 -10.11
C LYS A 215 74.78 57.78 -11.27
N LYS A 216 74.62 56.84 -12.21
CA LYS A 216 75.46 56.79 -13.42
C LYS A 216 75.31 58.08 -14.24
N ALA A 217 74.07 58.52 -14.49
CA ALA A 217 73.82 59.77 -15.21
C ALA A 217 74.42 60.98 -14.48
N GLU A 218 74.29 61.06 -13.15
CA GLU A 218 74.87 62.12 -12.33
C GLU A 218 76.40 62.17 -12.45
N THR A 219 77.09 61.02 -12.40
CA THR A 219 78.54 60.96 -12.60
C THR A 219 78.96 61.44 -13.98
N LEU A 220 78.22 61.08 -15.03
CA LEU A 220 78.49 61.57 -16.39
C LEU A 220 78.32 63.08 -16.50
N TYR A 221 77.25 63.64 -15.90
CA TYR A 221 77.03 65.08 -15.87
C TYR A 221 78.12 65.83 -15.10
N LEU A 222 78.60 65.29 -13.98
CA LEU A 222 79.70 65.87 -13.21
C LEU A 222 81.01 65.88 -14.00
N ASP A 223 81.34 64.77 -14.68
CA ASP A 223 82.50 64.68 -15.58
C ASP A 223 82.45 65.69 -16.72
N GLU A 224 81.26 65.85 -17.34
CA GLU A 224 81.05 66.87 -18.38
C GLU A 224 81.20 68.29 -17.83
N LEU A 225 80.64 68.56 -16.64
CA LEU A 225 80.77 69.86 -15.97
C LEU A 225 82.24 70.17 -15.65
N GLU A 226 83.01 69.19 -15.18
CA GLU A 226 84.43 69.36 -14.90
C GLU A 226 85.23 69.66 -16.17
N LYS A 227 84.97 68.96 -17.28
CA LYS A 227 85.55 69.27 -18.59
C LYS A 227 85.26 70.72 -19.00
N VAL A 228 84.00 71.15 -18.89
CA VAL A 228 83.60 72.52 -19.21
C VAL A 228 84.31 73.52 -18.29
N MET A 229 84.38 73.27 -16.98
CA MET A 229 85.11 74.12 -16.04
C MET A 229 86.60 74.26 -16.38
N VAL A 230 87.27 73.19 -16.81
CA VAL A 230 88.67 73.24 -17.24
C VAL A 230 88.82 74.09 -18.50
N THR A 231 87.92 73.94 -19.48
CA THR A 231 87.94 74.79 -20.69
C THR A 231 87.68 76.25 -20.37
N LEU A 232 86.75 76.54 -19.45
CA LEU A 232 86.44 77.89 -18.99
C LEU A 232 87.66 78.52 -18.31
N LYS A 233 88.30 77.84 -17.34
CA LYS A 233 89.52 78.35 -16.68
C LYS A 233 90.65 78.62 -17.67
N THR A 234 90.79 77.77 -18.69
CA THR A 234 91.79 77.96 -19.75
C THR A 234 91.47 79.22 -20.56
N ALA A 235 90.22 79.41 -20.96
CA ALA A 235 89.77 80.61 -21.66
C ALA A 235 89.91 81.87 -20.80
N GLU A 236 89.57 81.82 -19.50
CA GLU A 236 89.78 82.91 -18.54
C GLU A 236 91.25 83.30 -18.43
N GLN A 237 92.15 82.31 -18.36
CA GLN A 237 93.58 82.58 -18.31
C GLN A 237 94.10 83.19 -19.62
N GLN A 238 93.56 82.75 -20.77
CA GLN A 238 93.84 83.40 -22.06
C GLN A 238 93.37 84.85 -22.08
N VAL A 239 92.14 85.13 -21.62
CA VAL A 239 91.60 86.50 -21.51
C VAL A 239 92.47 87.34 -20.58
N LYS A 240 92.90 86.82 -19.43
CA LYS A 240 93.82 87.51 -18.50
C LYS A 240 95.15 87.86 -19.15
N THR A 241 95.71 86.94 -19.93
CA THR A 241 96.97 87.16 -20.67
C THR A 241 96.79 88.23 -21.75
N LEU A 242 95.67 88.20 -22.48
CA LEU A 242 95.32 89.23 -23.46
C LEU A 242 95.12 90.59 -22.82
N MET A 243 94.44 90.66 -21.65
CA MET A 243 94.29 91.90 -20.89
C MET A 243 95.63 92.50 -20.48
N GLN A 244 96.56 91.70 -19.94
CA GLN A 244 97.90 92.17 -19.58
C GLN A 244 98.69 92.69 -20.80
N LYS A 245 98.55 92.03 -21.95
CA LYS A 245 99.18 92.51 -23.20
C LYS A 245 98.57 93.83 -23.66
N LEU A 246 97.24 93.98 -23.54
CA LEU A 246 96.53 95.21 -23.87
C LEU A 246 96.93 96.36 -22.94
N GLU A 247 97.08 96.10 -21.65
CA GLU A 247 97.56 97.06 -20.64
C GLU A 247 98.94 97.60 -21.01
N LYS A 248 99.92 96.72 -21.28
CA LYS A 248 101.25 97.13 -21.76
C LYS A 248 101.20 97.95 -23.05
N MET A 249 100.36 97.55 -24.02
CA MET A 249 100.17 98.34 -25.24
C MET A 249 99.52 99.70 -24.97
N THR A 250 98.65 99.78 -23.97
CA THR A 250 97.97 101.02 -23.55
C THR A 250 98.94 101.95 -22.82
N ASP A 251 99.78 101.44 -21.93
CA ASP A 251 100.85 102.19 -21.27
C ASP A 251 101.87 102.70 -22.27
N TRP A 252 102.31 101.84 -23.19
CA TRP A 252 103.22 102.24 -24.27
C TRP A 252 102.61 103.34 -25.15
N LYS A 253 101.33 103.19 -25.52
CA LYS A 253 100.56 104.23 -26.21
C LYS A 253 100.49 105.52 -25.38
N GLY A 254 100.29 105.43 -24.07
CA GLY A 254 100.30 106.55 -23.14
C GLY A 254 101.64 107.30 -23.14
N SER A 255 102.75 106.59 -22.94
CA SER A 255 104.11 107.13 -23.00
C SER A 255 104.39 107.80 -24.35
N LEU A 256 104.06 107.15 -25.46
CA LEU A 256 104.23 107.71 -26.81
C LEU A 256 103.39 108.99 -26.99
N VAL A 257 102.15 109.02 -26.48
CA VAL A 257 101.30 110.21 -26.52
C VAL A 257 101.89 111.33 -25.65
N THR A 258 102.42 111.02 -24.47
CA THR A 258 103.07 112.04 -23.61
C THR A 258 104.35 112.59 -24.23
N GLU A 259 105.16 111.76 -24.88
CA GLU A 259 106.36 112.20 -25.61
C GLU A 259 105.98 113.11 -26.78
N ILE A 260 105.01 112.70 -27.61
CA ILE A 260 104.49 113.54 -28.70
C ILE A 260 103.96 114.87 -28.16
N GLN A 261 103.25 114.88 -27.02
CA GLN A 261 102.75 116.09 -26.37
C GLN A 261 103.90 116.99 -25.87
N ALA A 262 104.95 116.42 -25.28
CA ALA A 262 106.13 117.15 -24.83
C ALA A 262 106.90 117.75 -26.01
N THR A 263 107.10 116.98 -27.08
CA THR A 263 107.69 117.48 -28.33
C THR A 263 106.86 118.61 -28.93
N ARG A 264 105.53 118.48 -28.96
CA ARG A 264 104.62 119.57 -29.36
C ARG A 264 104.81 120.82 -28.53
N GLN A 265 104.85 120.71 -27.20
CA GLN A 265 105.06 121.86 -26.32
C GLN A 265 106.43 122.51 -26.54
N ALA A 266 107.48 121.72 -26.80
CA ALA A 266 108.80 122.23 -27.13
C ALA A 266 108.81 122.99 -28.47
N PHE A 267 108.16 122.44 -29.52
CA PHE A 267 107.98 123.12 -30.79
C PHE A 267 107.15 124.40 -30.64
N GLN A 268 106.08 124.37 -29.85
CA GLN A 268 105.28 125.57 -29.59
C GLN A 268 106.11 126.65 -28.91
N LYS A 269 106.88 126.31 -27.86
CA LYS A 269 107.81 127.25 -27.21
C LYS A 269 108.85 127.81 -28.19
N TYR A 270 109.38 126.99 -29.10
CA TYR A 270 110.31 127.44 -30.14
C TYR A 270 109.64 128.41 -31.14
N ILE A 271 108.42 128.10 -31.58
CA ILE A 271 107.64 128.97 -32.46
C ILE A 271 107.35 130.30 -31.76
N ASP A 272 106.89 130.27 -30.52
CA ASP A 272 106.59 131.46 -29.72
C ASP A 272 107.85 132.33 -29.51
N ALA A 273 109.01 131.72 -29.29
CA ALA A 273 110.29 132.42 -29.13
C ALA A 273 110.85 133.00 -30.44
N THR A 274 110.64 132.32 -31.57
CA THR A 274 111.21 132.71 -32.88
C THR A 274 110.29 133.68 -33.63
N PHE A 275 108.97 133.57 -33.42
CA PHE A 275 107.93 134.32 -34.12
C PHE A 275 106.90 134.90 -33.14
N PRO A 276 107.24 135.92 -32.34
CA PRO A 276 106.38 136.46 -31.29
C PRO A 276 105.09 137.14 -31.80
N ASN A 277 104.97 137.38 -33.11
CA ASN A 277 103.78 137.98 -33.73
C ASN A 277 102.76 136.93 -34.23
N LEU A 278 103.04 135.63 -34.10
CA LEU A 278 102.07 134.57 -34.43
C LEU A 278 101.11 134.40 -33.25
N SER A 279 99.80 134.43 -33.54
CA SER A 279 98.76 134.21 -32.52
C SER A 279 98.69 132.73 -32.13
N PRO A 280 98.39 132.39 -30.85
CA PRO A 280 98.27 130.99 -30.40
C PRO A 280 97.31 130.19 -31.31
N GLY A 281 97.79 129.07 -31.86
CA GLY A 281 97.01 128.17 -32.73
C GLY A 281 97.21 128.35 -34.24
N GLN A 282 97.87 129.42 -34.73
CA GLN A 282 98.13 129.58 -36.17
C GLN A 282 99.10 128.54 -36.75
N ALA A 283 99.92 127.90 -35.90
CA ALA A 283 100.90 126.88 -36.30
C ALA A 283 100.41 125.43 -36.07
N ASP A 284 99.16 125.22 -35.64
CA ASP A 284 98.62 123.89 -35.29
C ASP A 284 98.55 122.91 -36.47
N PHE A 285 98.61 123.41 -37.71
CA PHE A 285 98.66 122.58 -38.91
C PHE A 285 99.96 121.77 -39.06
N ILE A 286 101.05 122.20 -38.42
CA ILE A 286 102.37 121.53 -38.50
C ILE A 286 102.31 120.18 -37.77
N LEU A 287 101.53 120.06 -36.70
CA LEU A 287 101.31 118.82 -35.94
C LEU A 287 99.83 118.62 -35.59
N PRO A 288 99.01 118.08 -36.50
CA PRO A 288 97.56 117.94 -36.32
C PRO A 288 97.19 117.13 -35.07
N PHE A 289 96.22 117.61 -34.27
CA PHE A 289 95.72 116.85 -33.10
C PHE A 289 95.13 115.50 -33.52
N ARG A 290 95.58 114.42 -32.86
CA ARG A 290 94.84 113.15 -32.93
C ARG A 290 93.55 113.32 -32.13
N LYS A 291 92.43 112.87 -32.69
CA LYS A 291 91.16 112.80 -31.96
C LYS A 291 91.35 111.91 -30.72
N PRO A 292 90.86 112.31 -29.53
CA PRO A 292 90.90 111.46 -28.34
C PRO A 292 90.18 110.15 -28.66
N TRP A 293 90.79 109.04 -28.22
CA TRP A 293 90.23 107.71 -28.42
C TRP A 293 88.98 107.56 -27.56
N VAL A 294 87.80 107.57 -28.19
CA VAL A 294 86.53 107.27 -27.54
C VAL A 294 86.36 105.75 -27.53
N ASN A 295 86.42 105.13 -26.36
CA ASN A 295 86.09 103.71 -26.20
C ASN A 295 84.61 103.50 -26.53
N ARG A 296 84.32 102.95 -27.70
CA ARG A 296 82.99 102.39 -28.02
C ARG A 296 82.86 101.02 -27.37
N THR A 297 82.69 101.01 -26.05
CA THR A 297 82.20 99.83 -25.32
C THR A 297 81.28 100.31 -24.21
N THR A 298 80.06 100.67 -24.60
CA THR A 298 78.88 100.62 -23.74
C THR A 298 77.66 100.62 -24.66
N ASN A 299 76.84 99.59 -24.50
CA ASN A 299 75.47 99.43 -25.00
C ASN A 299 75.34 98.75 -26.38
N ALA A 300 75.53 97.43 -26.37
CA ALA A 300 74.71 96.50 -27.16
C ALA A 300 74.14 95.45 -26.21
N GLY A 301 72.81 95.37 -26.13
CA GLY A 301 72.07 94.23 -25.56
C GLY A 301 71.34 94.50 -24.24
N GLU A 302 70.25 95.28 -24.31
CA GLU A 302 68.96 94.71 -23.84
C GLU A 302 68.29 94.05 -25.04
#